data_AF-A0A3D1BTG0-F1
#
_entry.id   AF-A0A3D1BTG0-F1
#
_cell.length_a   1.000
_cell.length_b   1.000
_cell.length_c   1.000
_cell.angle_alpha   90.00
_cell.angle_beta   90.00
_cell.angle_gamma   90.00
#
_symmetry.space_group_name_H-M   'P 1'
#
loop_
_entity.id
_entity.type
_entity.pdbx_description
1 polymer ?
#
loop_
_entity_poly.entity_id
_entity_poly.type
_entity_poly.pdbx_seq_one_letter_code
_entity_poly.pdbx_strand_id
1 'polypeptide(L)'
;MLSNSCKFIEKKGWFGKSKADTMAVWLAKQDSIRVADSIQSEIDKMMVIEQARLDSIQAVEQAQLEWEARFKYHIIVGSFLTPEYADDYLNYYLSMGYNAQIIDGPENRFRLVSAEVHEDISFAFKRLSQYQDTVEFESWLYIDE
;
A
#
# COMPACT_ATOMS: atom_id res chain seq x y z
N MET A 1 -65.32 -30.87 -38.61
CA MET A 1 -64.00 -30.71 -39.28
C MET A 1 -64.07 -29.52 -40.21
N LEU A 2 -62.94 -28.82 -40.35
CA LEU A 2 -62.53 -27.85 -41.37
C LEU A 2 -62.10 -26.52 -40.76
N SER A 3 -60.77 -26.43 -40.73
CA SER A 3 -59.88 -25.27 -40.69
C SER A 3 -60.29 -24.13 -41.62
N ASN A 4 -59.60 -22.99 -41.42
CA ASN A 4 -59.45 -21.79 -42.28
C ASN A 4 -60.07 -20.56 -41.60
N SER A 5 -59.39 -19.44 -41.36
CA SER A 5 -58.11 -18.94 -41.86
C SER A 5 -57.70 -17.75 -40.99
N CYS A 6 -56.42 -17.68 -40.59
CA CYS A 6 -55.84 -16.42 -40.14
C CYS A 6 -55.95 -15.44 -41.31
N LYS A 7 -56.73 -14.38 -41.13
CA LYS A 7 -56.86 -13.27 -42.07
C LYS A 7 -55.48 -12.70 -42.34
N PHE A 8 -54.95 -13.05 -43.50
CA PHE A 8 -54.21 -12.19 -44.42
C PHE A 8 -53.77 -10.87 -43.77
N ILE A 9 -52.59 -10.88 -43.17
CA ILE A 9 -51.83 -9.67 -42.88
C ILE A 9 -51.56 -9.07 -44.26
N GLU A 10 -52.35 -8.06 -44.62
CA GLU A 10 -52.07 -7.21 -45.77
C GLU A 10 -50.62 -6.74 -45.66
N LYS A 11 -49.82 -7.19 -46.61
CA LYS A 11 -48.46 -6.73 -46.86
C LYS A 11 -48.49 -5.21 -47.06
N LYS A 12 -48.38 -4.46 -45.97
CA LYS A 12 -47.97 -3.06 -46.01
C LYS A 12 -46.49 -3.03 -46.33
N GLY A 13 -46.19 -2.75 -47.61
CA GLY A 13 -45.03 -2.00 -48.07
C GLY A 13 -43.67 -2.51 -47.62
N TRP A 14 -43.10 -3.45 -48.38
CA TRP A 14 -41.70 -3.87 -48.29
C TRP A 14 -40.71 -2.86 -48.91
N PHE A 15 -41.09 -1.60 -49.20
CA PHE A 15 -40.15 -0.62 -49.76
C PHE A 15 -40.43 0.78 -49.25
N GLY A 16 -39.55 1.29 -48.39
CA GLY A 16 -39.61 2.67 -47.94
C GLY A 16 -38.89 3.00 -46.63
N LYS A 17 -37.75 2.36 -46.30
CA LYS A 17 -36.84 2.99 -45.33
C LYS A 17 -36.23 4.21 -46.03
N SER A 18 -36.79 5.39 -45.75
CA SER A 18 -36.27 6.63 -46.31
C SER A 18 -34.80 6.79 -45.91
N LYS A 19 -33.95 7.28 -46.82
CA LYS A 19 -32.52 7.52 -46.52
C LYS A 19 -32.32 8.45 -45.30
N ALA A 20 -33.34 9.22 -44.92
CA ALA A 20 -33.35 10.06 -43.74
C ALA A 20 -33.37 9.26 -42.42
N ASP A 21 -34.09 8.13 -42.38
CA ASP A 21 -34.22 7.27 -41.19
C ASP A 21 -32.92 6.47 -40.95
N THR A 22 -32.26 6.03 -42.02
CA THR A 22 -30.95 5.38 -41.94
C THR A 22 -29.85 6.34 -41.48
N MET A 23 -29.92 7.61 -41.90
CA MET A 23 -28.97 8.65 -41.48
C MET A 23 -29.15 9.02 -40.00
N ALA A 24 -30.40 9.13 -39.54
CA ALA A 24 -30.73 9.43 -38.15
C ALA A 24 -30.24 8.32 -37.19
N VAL A 25 -30.44 7.05 -37.55
CA VAL A 25 -29.92 5.91 -36.78
C VAL A 25 -28.39 5.89 -36.74
N TRP A 26 -27.72 6.27 -37.83
CA TRP A 26 -26.26 6.33 -37.89
C TRP A 26 -25.70 7.46 -37.02
N LEU A 27 -26.32 8.65 -37.06
CA LEU A 27 -25.98 9.78 -36.19
C LEU A 27 -26.18 9.43 -34.71
N ALA A 28 -27.32 8.84 -34.34
CA ALA A 28 -27.59 8.42 -32.97
C ALA A 28 -26.56 7.38 -32.46
N LYS A 29 -26.10 6.48 -33.34
CA LYS A 29 -25.04 5.52 -33.03
C LYS A 29 -23.69 6.22 -32.82
N GLN A 30 -23.34 7.19 -33.65
CA GLN A 30 -22.11 7.95 -33.52
C GLN A 30 -22.09 8.81 -32.25
N ASP A 31 -23.22 9.45 -31.93
CA ASP A 31 -23.37 10.23 -30.70
C ASP A 31 -23.28 9.35 -29.45
N SER A 32 -23.85 8.14 -29.50
CA SER A 32 -23.73 7.17 -28.40
C SER A 32 -22.29 6.72 -28.18
N ILE A 33 -21.53 6.50 -29.25
CA ILE A 33 -20.10 6.16 -29.18
C ILE A 33 -19.31 7.33 -28.57
N ARG A 34 -19.55 8.56 -29.04
CA ARG A 34 -18.86 9.75 -28.52
C ARG A 34 -19.09 9.97 -27.02
N VAL A 35 -20.32 9.72 -26.56
CA VAL A 35 -20.66 9.83 -25.14
C VAL A 35 -19.97 8.71 -24.34
N ALA A 36 -19.97 7.48 -24.85
CA ALA A 36 -19.27 6.36 -24.20
C ALA A 36 -17.75 6.61 -24.10
N ASP A 37 -17.12 7.10 -25.18
CA ASP A 37 -15.70 7.43 -25.20
C ASP A 37 -15.35 8.54 -24.19
N SER A 38 -16.22 9.56 -24.07
CA SER A 38 -16.03 10.64 -23.10
C SER A 38 -16.09 10.13 -21.66
N ILE A 39 -17.03 9.23 -21.36
CA ILE A 39 -17.17 8.63 -20.03
C ILE A 39 -15.96 7.74 -19.73
N GLN A 40 -15.56 6.91 -20.69
CA GLN A 40 -14.39 6.04 -20.55
C GLN A 40 -13.12 6.85 -20.30
N SER A 41 -12.92 7.95 -21.03
CA SER A 41 -11.75 8.80 -20.85
C SER A 41 -11.64 9.41 -19.45
N GLU A 42 -12.78 9.69 -18.81
CA GLU A 42 -12.80 10.24 -17.45
C GLU A 42 -12.58 9.14 -16.40
N ILE A 43 -13.15 7.96 -16.61
CA ILE A 43 -12.88 6.77 -15.79
C ILE A 43 -11.39 6.42 -15.84
N ASP A 44 -10.78 6.45 -17.02
CA ASP A 44 -9.36 6.12 -17.20
C ASP A 44 -8.46 7.11 -16.44
N LYS A 45 -8.76 8.42 -16.48
CA LYS A 45 -8.03 9.42 -15.69
C LYS A 45 -8.16 9.17 -14.19
N MET A 46 -9.38 8.91 -13.72
CA MET A 46 -9.64 8.62 -12.30
C MET A 46 -8.91 7.35 -11.87
N MET A 47 -8.89 6.31 -12.72
CA MET A 47 -8.18 5.07 -12.46
C MET A 47 -6.66 5.28 -12.41
N VAL A 48 -6.08 6.09 -13.30
CA VAL A 48 -4.64 6.40 -13.27
C VAL A 48 -4.25 7.14 -11.99
N ILE A 49 -5.08 8.10 -11.54
CA ILE A 49 -4.83 8.82 -10.28
C ILE A 49 -4.90 7.86 -9.09
N GLU A 50 -5.90 6.99 -9.04
CA GLU A 50 -6.06 6.03 -7.95
C GLU A 50 -4.93 4.99 -7.95
N GLN A 51 -4.53 4.49 -9.11
CA GLN A 51 -3.38 3.61 -9.26
C GLN A 51 -2.10 4.28 -8.77
N ALA A 52 -1.83 5.53 -9.16
CA ALA A 52 -0.66 6.24 -8.68
C ALA A 52 -0.64 6.41 -7.15
N ARG A 53 -1.82 6.56 -6.52
CA ARG A 53 -1.94 6.59 -5.05
C ARG A 53 -1.64 5.24 -4.43
N LEU A 54 -2.21 4.17 -4.96
CA LEU A 54 -1.98 2.80 -4.47
C LEU A 54 -0.51 2.39 -4.65
N ASP A 55 0.09 2.66 -5.80
CA ASP A 55 1.49 2.38 -6.09
C ASP A 55 2.41 3.13 -5.12
N SER A 56 2.07 4.38 -4.78
CA SER A 56 2.84 5.16 -3.80
C SER A 56 2.79 4.55 -2.41
N ILE A 57 1.63 4.04 -1.98
CA ILE A 57 1.48 3.38 -0.68
C ILE A 57 2.25 2.07 -0.66
N GLN A 58 2.11 1.25 -1.71
CA GLN A 58 2.80 -0.03 -1.82
C GLN A 58 4.33 0.13 -1.84
N ALA A 59 4.86 1.17 -2.50
CA ALA A 59 6.29 1.44 -2.50
C ALA A 59 6.83 1.76 -1.10
N VAL A 60 6.07 2.50 -0.28
CA VAL A 60 6.45 2.80 1.11
C VAL A 60 6.40 1.55 1.97
N GLU A 61 5.34 0.75 1.86
CA GLU A 61 5.21 -0.52 2.60
C GLU A 61 6.34 -1.49 2.24
N GLN A 62 6.66 -1.64 0.95
CA GLN A 62 7.76 -2.50 0.52
C GLN A 62 9.11 -2.00 1.04
N ALA A 63 9.37 -0.69 1.00
CA ALA A 63 10.59 -0.13 1.53
C ALA A 63 10.72 -0.35 3.05
N GLN A 64 9.62 -0.28 3.80
CA GLN A 64 9.60 -0.59 5.23
C GLN A 64 9.92 -2.07 5.49
N LEU A 65 9.25 -2.98 4.79
CA LEU A 65 9.51 -4.42 4.92
C LEU A 65 10.95 -4.79 4.55
N GLU A 66 11.49 -4.18 3.49
CA GLU A 66 12.90 -4.37 3.12
C GLU A 66 13.88 -3.79 4.14
N TRP A 67 13.50 -2.71 4.82
CA TRP A 67 14.29 -2.12 5.88
C TRP A 67 14.27 -3.03 7.11
N GLU A 68 13.10 -3.44 7.59
CA GLU A 68 12.93 -4.38 8.71
C GLU A 68 13.64 -5.71 8.44
N ALA A 69 13.54 -6.24 7.22
CA ALA A 69 14.22 -7.48 6.83
C ALA A 69 15.75 -7.35 6.80
N ARG A 70 16.28 -6.15 6.53
CA ARG A 70 17.73 -5.88 6.52
C ARG A 70 18.25 -5.58 7.91
N PHE A 71 17.55 -4.75 8.67
CA PHE A 71 18.00 -4.18 9.94
C PHE A 71 17.45 -4.97 11.12
N LYS A 72 17.92 -6.22 11.26
CA LYS A 72 17.42 -7.18 12.27
C LYS A 72 18.19 -7.18 13.58
N TYR A 73 19.39 -6.60 13.61
CA TYR A 73 20.29 -6.68 14.75
C TYR A 73 20.26 -5.38 15.55
N HIS A 74 19.55 -5.39 16.67
CA HIS A 74 19.33 -4.23 17.53
C HIS A 74 20.21 -4.28 18.76
N ILE A 75 20.97 -3.21 19.02
CA ILE A 75 21.70 -3.05 20.28
C ILE A 75 20.73 -2.42 21.28
N ILE A 76 20.33 -3.20 22.29
CA ILE A 76 19.40 -2.79 23.34
C ILE A 76 20.17 -2.24 24.53
N VAL A 77 19.75 -1.08 25.01
CA VAL A 77 20.33 -0.40 26.18
C VAL A 77 19.41 -0.47 27.40
N GLY A 78 18.15 -0.84 27.22
CA GLY A 78 17.20 -0.97 28.32
C GLY A 78 15.93 -1.70 27.94
N SER A 79 15.29 -2.31 28.93
CA SER A 79 13.99 -2.97 28.81
C SER A 79 13.08 -2.46 29.92
N PHE A 80 11.96 -1.85 29.54
CA PHE A 80 11.08 -1.15 30.47
C PHE A 80 9.66 -1.71 30.39
N LEU A 81 9.06 -1.96 31.55
CA LEU A 81 7.64 -2.29 31.66
C LEU A 81 6.77 -1.02 31.55
N THR A 82 7.26 0.09 32.10
CA THR A 82 6.58 1.38 32.13
C THR A 82 6.95 2.19 30.90
N PRO A 83 5.98 2.58 30.05
CA PRO A 83 6.27 3.25 28.79
C PRO A 83 6.92 4.62 28.97
N GLU A 84 6.56 5.36 30.01
CA GLU A 84 7.12 6.68 30.27
C GLU A 84 8.64 6.62 30.51
N TYR A 85 9.12 5.58 31.20
CA TYR A 85 10.56 5.38 31.40
C TYR A 85 11.28 4.98 30.12
N ALA A 86 10.62 4.21 29.23
CA ALA A 86 11.17 3.90 27.92
C ALA A 86 11.33 5.17 27.07
N ASP A 87 10.33 6.05 27.10
CA ASP A 87 10.33 7.31 26.34
C ASP A 87 11.39 8.29 26.87
N ASP A 88 11.55 8.41 28.18
CA ASP A 88 12.60 9.22 28.79
C ASP A 88 14.00 8.69 28.43
N TYR A 89 14.21 7.37 28.47
CA TYR A 89 15.47 6.75 28.11
C TYR A 89 15.76 6.90 26.60
N LEU A 90 14.74 6.75 25.76
CA LEU A 90 14.83 7.04 24.32
C LEU A 90 15.32 8.48 24.09
N ASN A 91 14.66 9.46 24.71
CA ASN A 91 15.01 10.87 24.57
C ASN A 91 16.44 11.17 25.04
N TYR A 92 16.90 10.51 26.09
CA TYR A 92 18.29 10.59 26.53
C TYR A 92 19.26 10.16 25.44
N TYR A 93 19.07 8.98 24.83
CA TYR A 93 19.94 8.50 23.75
C TYR A 93 19.83 9.33 22.46
N LEU A 94 18.63 9.82 22.12
CA LEU A 94 18.45 10.77 21.01
C LEU A 94 19.21 12.07 21.26
N SER A 95 19.21 12.59 22.49
CA SER A 95 19.94 13.82 22.85
C SER A 95 21.47 13.67 22.75
N MET A 96 21.98 12.44 22.90
CA MET A 96 23.39 12.10 22.71
C MET A 96 23.78 11.92 21.24
N GLY A 97 22.81 11.96 20.32
CA GLY A 97 23.04 11.83 18.87
C GLY A 97 22.95 10.40 18.34
N TYR A 98 22.45 9.45 19.14
CA TYR A 98 22.15 8.11 18.65
C TYR A 98 20.81 8.07 17.91
N ASN A 99 20.67 7.18 16.94
CA ASN A 99 19.40 6.91 16.27
C ASN A 99 18.60 5.87 17.06
N ALA A 100 18.24 6.24 18.29
CA ALA A 100 17.56 5.35 19.21
C ALA A 100 16.08 5.16 18.81
N GLN A 101 15.55 3.97 19.04
CA GLN A 101 14.17 3.60 18.75
C GLN A 101 13.61 2.66 19.82
N ILE A 102 12.29 2.69 20.02
CA ILE A 102 11.59 1.73 20.87
C ILE A 102 11.11 0.57 20.01
N ILE A 103 11.32 -0.64 20.52
CA ILE A 103 10.90 -1.90 19.92
C ILE A 103 10.03 -2.61 20.95
N ASP A 104 8.90 -3.16 20.52
CA ASP A 104 8.10 -4.01 21.38
C ASP A 104 8.82 -5.35 21.58
N GLY A 105 9.15 -5.65 22.83
CA GLY A 105 9.79 -6.90 23.19
C GLY A 105 8.83 -8.09 23.12
N PRO A 106 9.35 -9.31 23.38
CA PRO A 106 8.55 -10.52 23.32
C PRO A 106 7.29 -10.41 24.21
N GLU A 107 6.16 -10.83 23.64
CA GLU A 107 4.82 -10.78 24.23
C GLU A 107 4.24 -9.36 24.47
N ASN A 108 4.81 -8.31 23.87
CA ASN A 108 4.38 -6.90 24.00
C ASN A 108 4.28 -6.40 25.44
N ARG A 109 4.96 -7.07 26.38
CA ARG A 109 4.96 -6.70 27.80
C ARG A 109 6.04 -5.70 28.16
N PHE A 110 7.12 -5.68 27.38
CA PHE A 110 8.27 -4.83 27.63
C PHE A 110 8.52 -3.97 26.40
N ARG A 111 8.87 -2.71 26.63
CA ARG A 111 9.40 -1.81 25.62
C ARG A 111 10.92 -1.83 25.71
N LEU A 112 11.55 -2.27 24.64
CA LEU A 112 13.00 -2.32 24.50
C LEU A 112 13.46 -1.02 23.86
N VAL A 113 14.48 -0.38 24.44
CA VAL A 113 15.11 0.80 23.86
C VAL A 113 16.34 0.33 23.12
N SER A 114 16.31 0.41 21.78
CA SER A 114 17.44 0.15 20.90
C SER A 114 18.18 1.45 20.65
N ALA A 115 19.50 1.45 20.83
CA ALA A 115 20.33 2.62 20.54
C ALA A 115 20.87 2.65 19.11
N GLU A 116 21.12 1.48 18.52
CA GLU A 116 21.60 1.32 17.15
C GLU A 116 21.03 0.03 16.54
N VAL A 117 20.86 0.02 15.22
CA VAL A 117 20.43 -1.13 14.43
C VAL A 117 21.40 -1.41 13.28
N HIS A 118 21.64 -2.68 12.99
CA HIS A 118 22.65 -3.13 12.04
C HIS A 118 22.13 -4.27 11.15
N GLU A 119 22.71 -4.39 9.95
CA GLU A 119 22.37 -5.46 8.98
C GLU A 119 23.25 -6.71 9.14
N ASP A 120 24.46 -6.58 9.69
CA ASP A 120 25.42 -7.67 9.84
C ASP A 120 25.64 -7.99 11.32
N ILE A 121 25.40 -9.25 11.69
CA ILE A 121 25.61 -9.78 13.04
C ILE A 121 27.05 -9.58 13.53
N SER A 122 28.05 -9.80 12.67
CA SER A 122 29.47 -9.69 13.04
C SER A 122 29.86 -8.24 13.32
N PHE A 123 29.28 -7.31 12.57
CA PHE A 123 29.45 -5.88 12.82
C PHE A 123 28.72 -5.46 14.10
N ALA A 124 27.48 -5.91 14.27
CA ALA A 124 26.70 -5.65 15.47
C ALA A 124 27.40 -6.13 16.75
N PHE A 125 28.02 -7.32 16.75
CA PHE A 125 28.79 -7.82 17.89
C PHE A 125 30.03 -6.97 18.20
N LYS A 126 30.79 -6.57 17.18
CA LYS A 126 31.93 -5.66 17.39
C LYS A 126 31.48 -4.33 17.97
N ARG A 127 30.35 -3.82 17.48
CA ARG A 127 29.78 -2.56 17.93
C ARG A 127 29.24 -2.66 19.35
N LEU A 128 28.58 -3.76 19.68
CA LEU A 128 28.12 -4.08 21.04
C LEU A 128 29.28 -4.05 22.04
N SER A 129 30.40 -4.71 21.73
CA SER A 129 31.58 -4.69 22.63
C SER A 129 32.08 -3.27 22.88
N GLN A 130 32.15 -2.42 21.84
CA GLN A 130 32.51 -1.01 22.02
C GLN A 130 31.49 -0.25 22.87
N TYR A 131 30.20 -0.55 22.67
CA TYR A 131 29.09 0.08 23.40
C TYR A 131 29.13 -0.27 24.89
N GLN A 132 29.41 -1.54 25.21
CA GLN A 132 29.57 -2.04 26.57
C GLN A 132 30.75 -1.38 27.30
N ASP A 133 31.83 -1.09 26.57
CA ASP A 133 33.02 -0.47 27.15
C ASP A 133 32.88 1.06 27.34
N THR A 134 32.04 1.73 26.54
CA THR A 134 32.05 3.21 26.44
C THR A 134 30.74 3.90 26.82
N VAL A 135 29.59 3.23 26.66
CA VAL A 135 28.27 3.85 26.81
C VAL A 135 27.45 3.15 27.87
N GLU A 136 27.14 1.87 27.67
CA GLU A 136 26.25 1.10 28.54
C GLU A 136 26.71 -0.35 28.64
N PHE A 137 27.27 -0.70 29.80
CA PHE A 137 27.84 -2.02 30.06
C PHE A 137 26.80 -3.13 29.99
N GLU A 138 25.56 -2.84 30.39
CA GLU A 138 24.46 -3.82 30.38
C GLU A 138 23.77 -3.94 29.02
N SER A 139 24.31 -3.32 27.98
CA SER A 139 23.76 -3.44 26.63
C SER A 139 23.85 -4.87 26.12
N TRP A 140 22.86 -5.28 25.32
CA TRP A 140 22.76 -6.63 24.77
C TRP A 140 22.18 -6.59 23.35
N LEU A 141 22.40 -7.66 22.58
CA LEU A 141 21.90 -7.76 21.22
C LEU A 141 20.53 -8.43 21.20
N TYR A 142 19.55 -7.77 20.60
CA TYR A 142 18.27 -8.33 20.24
C TYR A 142 18.23 -8.61 18.74
N ILE A 143 17.72 -9.78 18.37
CA ILE A 143 17.57 -10.20 16.98
C ILE A 143 16.08 -10.30 16.72
N ASP A 144 15.58 -9.45 15.82
CA ASP A 144 14.19 -9.50 15.40
C ASP A 144 14.05 -10.53 14.27
N GLU A 145 13.17 -11.52 14.44
CA GLU A 145 13.02 -12.67 13.52
C GLU A 145 12.09 -12.38 12.34
#